data_AF-A0A173N124-F1
#
_entry.id   AF-A0A173N124-F1
#
_cell.length_a   1.000
_cell.length_b   1.000
_cell.length_c   1.000
_cell.angle_alpha   90.00
_cell.angle_beta   90.00
_cell.angle_gamma   90.00
#
_symmetry.space_group_name_H-M   'P 1'
#
loop_
_entity.id
_entity.type
_entity.pdbx_description
1 polymer ?
#
loop_
_entity_poly.entity_id
_entity_poly.type
_entity_poly.pdbx_seq_one_letter_code
_entity_poly.pdbx_strand_id
1 'polypeptide(L)'
;MVILGKLKIWKFPIYVTAQMLGAFVGAAAVFGLYYDAFMDFTSGILSVTGINATGHIFASYPGRHLTVLGGFVDQVVGTGILVLCILAVVDGRNIGAPRGVEPLAVGLILLGISVSMGLNCGYPLNPARDLGPRLFTAAAGWGMEVFSTADYWWWIPVAGPLVGGVAGAVIYFLLIELHHTNHSDKPHEEPEEEEEEDEDEDEDSSLKDKYEMINMS
;
A
#
# COMPACT_ATOMS: atom_id res chain seq x y z
N MET A 1 -0.20 -12.43 -1.15
CA MET A 1 -0.98 -12.76 -2.37
C MET A 1 -0.63 -14.12 -2.96
N VAL A 2 0.61 -14.39 -3.37
CA VAL A 2 1.00 -15.71 -3.92
C VAL A 2 0.70 -16.85 -2.94
N ILE A 3 1.09 -16.69 -1.68
CA ILE A 3 0.87 -17.67 -0.60
C ILE A 3 -0.62 -17.93 -0.36
N LEU A 4 -1.46 -16.90 -0.52
CA LEU A 4 -2.91 -16.99 -0.37
C LEU A 4 -3.61 -17.53 -1.64
N GLY A 5 -2.86 -17.98 -2.66
CA GLY A 5 -3.42 -18.44 -3.94
C GLY A 5 -4.02 -17.33 -4.82
N LYS A 6 -4.02 -16.08 -4.37
CA LYS A 6 -4.60 -14.92 -5.09
C LYS A 6 -3.76 -14.44 -6.27
N LEU A 7 -2.48 -14.86 -6.37
CA LEU A 7 -1.59 -14.54 -7.50
C LEU A 7 -0.83 -15.78 -7.96
N LYS A 8 -0.84 -16.04 -9.28
CA LYS A 8 -0.06 -17.12 -9.90
C LYS A 8 1.44 -16.87 -9.68
N ILE A 9 2.18 -17.90 -9.24
CA ILE A 9 3.62 -17.79 -8.90
C ILE A 9 4.49 -17.21 -10.03
N TRP A 10 4.22 -17.52 -11.30
CA TRP A 10 5.02 -17.02 -12.42
C TRP A 10 4.90 -15.49 -12.59
N LYS A 11 3.82 -14.87 -12.12
CA LYS A 11 3.66 -13.41 -12.16
C LYS A 11 4.53 -12.72 -11.09
N PHE A 12 4.89 -13.42 -10.01
CA PHE A 12 5.66 -12.86 -8.91
C PHE A 12 6.96 -12.17 -9.35
N PRO A 13 7.89 -12.82 -10.08
CA PRO A 13 9.14 -12.17 -10.48
C PRO A 13 8.92 -10.95 -11.40
N ILE A 14 7.85 -10.95 -12.21
CA ILE A 14 7.50 -9.80 -13.07
C ILE A 14 7.08 -8.60 -12.22
N TYR A 15 6.21 -8.82 -11.22
CA TYR A 15 5.79 -7.77 -10.30
C TYR A 15 6.96 -7.21 -9.49
N VAL A 16 7.83 -8.08 -8.97
CA VAL A 16 9.03 -7.65 -8.23
C VAL A 16 9.92 -6.77 -9.12
N THR A 17 10.21 -7.21 -10.35
CA THR A 17 11.06 -6.46 -11.28
C THR A 17 10.43 -5.10 -11.62
N ALA A 18 9.14 -5.06 -11.93
CA ALA A 18 8.44 -3.82 -12.25
C ALA A 18 8.43 -2.83 -11.08
N GLN A 19 8.19 -3.31 -9.85
CA GLN A 19 8.21 -2.49 -8.65
C GLN A 19 9.61 -1.95 -8.35
N MET A 20 10.64 -2.80 -8.48
CA MET A 20 12.04 -2.41 -8.31
C MET A 20 12.45 -1.32 -9.31
N LEU A 21 12.13 -1.49 -10.59
CA LEU A 21 12.40 -0.50 -11.64
C LEU A 21 11.62 0.80 -11.40
N GLY A 22 10.34 0.71 -11.04
CA GLY A 22 9.53 1.87 -10.71
C GLY A 22 10.11 2.68 -9.54
N ALA A 23 10.54 2.00 -8.48
CA ALA A 23 11.15 2.66 -7.31
C ALA A 23 12.52 3.27 -7.65
N PHE A 24 13.34 2.60 -8.48
CA PHE A 24 14.60 3.14 -8.99
C PHE A 24 14.39 4.42 -9.81
N VAL A 25 13.45 4.39 -10.78
CA VAL A 25 13.13 5.56 -11.62
C VAL A 25 12.52 6.68 -10.78
N GLY A 26 11.67 6.35 -9.80
CA GLY A 26 11.13 7.32 -8.85
C GLY A 26 12.23 8.02 -8.05
N ALA A 27 13.23 7.27 -7.58
CA ALA A 27 14.40 7.85 -6.91
C ALA A 27 15.19 8.78 -7.83
N ALA A 28 15.43 8.37 -9.09
CA ALA A 28 16.09 9.23 -10.07
C ALA A 28 15.32 10.52 -10.36
N ALA A 29 13.98 10.44 -10.45
CA ALA A 29 13.13 11.61 -10.64
C ALA A 29 13.20 12.57 -9.45
N VAL A 30 13.16 12.05 -8.21
CA VAL A 30 13.31 12.87 -6.99
C VAL A 30 14.70 13.52 -6.96
N PHE A 31 15.75 12.77 -7.27
CA PHE A 31 17.10 13.33 -7.32
C PHE A 31 17.24 14.44 -8.36
N GLY A 32 16.70 14.24 -9.57
CA GLY A 32 16.70 15.26 -10.61
C GLY A 32 15.90 16.50 -10.23
N LEU A 33 14.73 16.32 -9.60
CA LEU A 33 13.89 17.42 -9.14
C LEU A 33 14.57 18.28 -8.06
N TYR A 34 15.33 17.64 -7.17
CA TYR A 34 16.02 18.30 -6.06
C TYR A 34 17.52 18.48 -6.29
N TYR A 35 18.00 18.38 -7.54
CA TYR A 35 19.43 18.33 -7.84
C TYR A 35 20.20 19.53 -7.27
N ASP A 36 19.72 20.75 -7.54
CA ASP A 36 20.38 21.98 -7.06
C ASP A 36 20.41 22.04 -5.53
N ALA A 37 19.32 21.62 -4.87
CA ALA A 37 19.24 21.56 -3.41
C ALA A 37 20.24 20.54 -2.82
N PHE A 38 20.41 19.38 -3.48
CA PHE A 38 21.44 18.42 -3.09
C PHE A 38 22.84 19.00 -3.24
N MET A 39 23.15 19.63 -4.37
CA MET A 39 24.48 20.20 -4.61
C MET A 39 24.82 21.31 -3.62
N ASP A 40 23.86 22.20 -3.32
CA ASP A 40 24.00 23.26 -2.34
C ASP A 40 24.22 22.71 -0.92
N PHE A 41 23.32 21.84 -0.45
CA PHE A 41 23.37 21.28 0.91
C PHE A 41 24.61 20.42 1.16
N THR A 42 25.02 19.64 0.17
CA THR A 42 26.13 18.67 0.31
C THR A 42 27.49 19.23 -0.13
N SER A 43 27.52 20.43 -0.70
CA SER A 43 28.72 20.96 -1.39
C SER A 43 29.26 19.98 -2.44
N GLY A 44 28.35 19.25 -3.11
CA GLY A 44 28.65 18.24 -4.12
C GLY A 44 29.09 16.86 -3.58
N ILE A 45 29.13 16.64 -2.27
CA ILE A 45 29.59 15.37 -1.66
C ILE A 45 28.39 14.54 -1.17
N LEU A 46 27.99 13.57 -1.98
CA LEU A 46 26.88 12.67 -1.68
C LEU A 46 27.33 11.55 -0.75
N SER A 47 26.79 11.53 0.48
CA SER A 47 27.20 10.58 1.54
C SER A 47 26.03 9.89 2.22
N VAL A 48 26.29 8.68 2.72
CA VAL A 48 25.30 7.86 3.43
C VAL A 48 25.31 8.14 4.94
N THR A 49 26.48 8.49 5.47
CA THR A 49 26.72 8.77 6.88
C THR A 49 27.35 10.16 7.08
N GLY A 50 27.21 10.72 8.27
CA GLY A 50 27.70 12.07 8.60
C GLY A 50 26.58 13.11 8.77
N ILE A 51 26.97 14.35 9.04
CA ILE A 51 26.05 15.45 9.36
C ILE A 51 25.23 15.87 8.13
N ASN A 52 25.86 15.85 6.95
CA ASN A 52 25.22 16.19 5.68
C ASN A 52 24.87 14.93 4.85
N ALA A 53 24.67 13.80 5.52
CA ALA A 53 24.27 12.57 4.86
C ALA A 53 22.91 12.75 4.18
N THR A 54 22.77 12.25 2.96
CA THR A 54 21.54 12.39 2.16
C THR A 54 21.02 11.05 1.65
N GLY A 55 21.77 9.96 1.83
CA GLY A 55 21.35 8.63 1.39
C GLY A 55 20.02 8.17 2.02
N HIS A 56 19.71 8.64 3.23
CA HIS A 56 18.51 8.30 3.99
C HIS A 56 17.21 8.87 3.40
N ILE A 57 17.30 9.83 2.47
CA ILE A 57 16.14 10.34 1.71
C ILE A 57 15.58 9.25 0.79
N PHE A 58 16.46 8.40 0.25
CA PHE A 58 16.11 7.41 -0.77
C PHE A 58 15.85 6.03 -0.16
N ALA A 59 16.74 5.56 0.71
CA ALA A 59 16.65 4.24 1.33
C ALA A 59 16.70 4.34 2.85
N SER A 60 16.17 3.34 3.55
CA SER A 60 16.21 3.30 5.01
C SER A 60 17.61 2.98 5.54
N TYR A 61 17.93 3.56 6.68
CA TYR A 61 19.09 3.21 7.49
C TYR A 61 18.63 3.17 8.95
N PRO A 62 19.21 2.29 9.78
CA PRO A 62 18.76 2.11 11.14
C PRO A 62 19.24 3.27 12.03
N GLY A 63 18.47 3.57 13.07
CA GLY A 63 18.92 4.42 14.16
C GLY A 63 20.15 3.83 14.85
N ARG A 64 21.03 4.68 15.38
CA ARG A 64 22.30 4.25 15.99
C ARG A 64 22.15 3.27 17.15
N HIS A 65 20.99 3.28 17.81
CA HIS A 65 20.66 2.40 18.94
C HIS A 65 20.15 1.02 18.51
N LEU A 66 19.83 0.82 17.23
CA LEU A 66 19.13 -0.36 16.76
C LEU A 66 20.11 -1.46 16.37
N THR A 67 19.93 -2.65 16.94
CA THR A 67 20.69 -3.84 16.56
C THR A 67 20.12 -4.48 15.28
N VAL A 68 20.94 -5.26 14.58
CA VAL A 68 20.52 -6.05 13.39
C VAL A 68 19.29 -6.91 13.70
N LEU A 69 19.30 -7.65 14.82
CA LEU A 69 18.16 -8.47 15.22
C LEU A 69 16.93 -7.62 15.56
N GLY A 70 17.13 -6.52 16.30
CA GLY A 70 16.04 -5.59 16.65
C GLY A 70 15.38 -5.00 15.40
N GLY A 71 16.17 -4.58 14.41
CA GLY A 71 15.68 -4.08 13.14
C GLY A 71 15.00 -5.14 12.27
N PHE A 72 15.50 -6.37 12.28
CA PHE A 72 14.82 -7.47 11.60
C PHE A 72 13.44 -7.74 12.21
N VAL A 73 13.34 -7.83 13.54
CA VAL A 73 12.05 -8.02 14.24
C VAL A 73 11.11 -6.84 13.99
N ASP A 74 11.62 -5.61 14.05
CA ASP A 74 10.87 -4.38 13.72
C ASP A 74 10.23 -4.46 12.33
N GLN A 75 10.99 -4.86 11.31
CA GLN A 75 10.49 -5.00 9.95
C GLN A 75 9.52 -6.16 9.76
N VAL A 76 9.71 -7.28 10.46
CA VAL A 76 8.76 -8.39 10.45
C VAL A 76 7.43 -7.97 11.07
N VAL A 77 7.45 -7.33 12.24
CA VAL A 77 6.24 -6.92 12.95
C VAL A 77 5.50 -5.82 12.17
N GLY A 78 6.20 -4.76 11.77
CA GLY A 78 5.58 -3.64 11.04
C GLY A 78 4.95 -4.10 9.73
N THR A 79 5.64 -4.96 8.96
CA THR A 79 5.09 -5.47 7.70
C THR A 79 3.97 -6.48 7.94
N GLY A 80 4.06 -7.29 9.00
CA GLY A 80 2.99 -8.19 9.40
C GLY A 80 1.70 -7.45 9.73
N ILE A 81 1.78 -6.37 10.51
CA ILE A 81 0.64 -5.49 10.81
C ILE A 81 0.09 -4.89 9.52
N LEU A 82 0.96 -4.34 8.66
CA LEU A 82 0.55 -3.76 7.38
C LEU A 82 -0.24 -4.78 6.53
N VAL A 83 0.29 -5.98 6.34
CA VAL A 83 -0.36 -7.01 5.52
C VAL A 83 -1.65 -7.50 6.15
N LEU A 84 -1.69 -7.70 7.48
CA LEU A 84 -2.90 -8.08 8.20
C LEU A 84 -4.01 -7.03 8.01
N CYS A 85 -3.70 -5.75 8.20
CA CYS A 85 -4.67 -4.68 8.04
C CYS A 85 -5.11 -4.51 6.57
N ILE A 86 -4.19 -4.63 5.60
CA ILE A 86 -4.57 -4.60 4.18
C ILE A 86 -5.54 -5.73 3.87
N LEU A 87 -5.28 -6.95 4.35
CA LEU A 87 -6.20 -8.07 4.15
C LEU A 87 -7.56 -7.80 4.76
N ALA A 88 -7.62 -7.25 5.98
CA ALA A 88 -8.87 -6.89 6.63
C ALA A 88 -9.68 -5.83 5.86
N VAL A 89 -9.00 -4.88 5.21
CA VAL A 89 -9.63 -3.83 4.39
C VAL A 89 -10.19 -4.39 3.08
N VAL A 90 -9.46 -5.28 2.41
CA VAL A 90 -9.85 -5.80 1.07
C VAL A 90 -10.71 -7.06 1.12
N ASP A 91 -10.98 -7.59 2.32
CA ASP A 91 -11.79 -8.79 2.48
C ASP A 91 -13.28 -8.44 2.45
N GLY A 92 -13.96 -8.79 1.35
CA GLY A 92 -15.38 -8.54 1.18
C GLY A 92 -16.29 -9.39 2.08
N ARG A 93 -15.76 -10.34 2.85
CA ARG A 93 -16.51 -11.09 3.89
C ARG A 93 -16.38 -10.46 5.28
N ASN A 94 -15.51 -9.47 5.43
CA ASN A 94 -15.41 -8.65 6.63
C ASN A 94 -16.28 -7.38 6.45
N ILE A 95 -16.47 -6.59 7.51
CA ILE A 95 -17.13 -5.27 7.44
C ILE A 95 -16.47 -4.40 6.36
N GLY A 96 -15.15 -4.55 6.20
CA GLY A 96 -14.37 -3.95 5.12
C GLY A 96 -14.32 -2.42 5.20
N ALA A 97 -13.63 -1.81 4.23
CA ALA A 97 -13.78 -0.38 3.98
C ALA A 97 -14.93 -0.15 2.97
N PRO A 98 -15.63 1.00 3.02
CA PRO A 98 -16.58 1.35 1.97
C PRO A 98 -15.90 1.32 0.59
N ARG A 99 -16.67 0.94 -0.44
CA ARG A 99 -16.14 0.85 -1.81
C ARG A 99 -15.59 2.19 -2.26
N GLY A 100 -14.37 2.19 -2.79
CA GLY A 100 -13.67 3.37 -3.29
C GLY A 100 -12.80 4.10 -2.25
N VAL A 101 -12.93 3.80 -0.95
CA VAL A 101 -12.07 4.40 0.09
C VAL A 101 -10.99 3.46 0.61
N GLU A 102 -10.85 2.26 0.03
CA GLU A 102 -9.80 1.29 0.38
C GLU A 102 -8.39 1.91 0.26
N PRO A 103 -8.04 2.68 -0.80
CA PRO A 103 -6.72 3.31 -0.88
C PRO A 103 -6.46 4.31 0.25
N LEU A 104 -7.49 5.06 0.67
CA LEU A 104 -7.39 5.99 1.78
C LEU A 104 -7.18 5.25 3.10
N ALA A 105 -7.92 4.16 3.33
CA ALA A 105 -7.75 3.32 4.52
C ALA A 105 -6.32 2.73 4.60
N VAL A 106 -5.80 2.21 3.48
CA VAL A 106 -4.42 1.71 3.40
C VAL A 106 -3.40 2.83 3.65
N GLY A 107 -3.64 4.05 3.13
CA GLY A 107 -2.83 5.22 3.41
C GLY A 107 -2.81 5.59 4.90
N LEU A 108 -3.95 5.56 5.57
CA LEU A 108 -4.06 5.82 7.01
C LEU A 108 -3.39 4.73 7.85
N ILE A 109 -3.46 3.46 7.44
CA ILE A 109 -2.71 2.36 8.06
C ILE A 109 -1.21 2.63 7.96
N LEU A 110 -0.71 2.98 6.78
CA LEU A 110 0.70 3.33 6.59
C LEU A 110 1.10 4.51 7.46
N LEU A 111 0.28 5.56 7.52
CA LEU A 111 0.52 6.71 8.40
C LEU A 111 0.61 6.28 9.87
N GLY A 112 -0.33 5.47 10.35
CA GLY A 112 -0.35 4.95 11.71
C GLY A 112 0.90 4.17 12.07
N ILE A 113 1.37 3.30 11.17
CA ILE A 113 2.64 2.57 11.35
C ILE A 113 3.83 3.53 11.33
N SER A 114 3.82 4.52 10.43
CA SER A 114 4.89 5.51 10.30
C SER A 114 5.12 6.28 11.59
N VAL A 115 4.04 6.79 12.20
CA VAL A 115 4.12 7.62 13.41
C VAL A 115 4.38 6.80 14.69
N SER A 116 4.00 5.53 14.72
CA SER A 116 4.14 4.67 15.91
C SER A 116 5.43 3.85 15.94
N MET A 117 5.93 3.43 14.77
CA MET A 117 7.06 2.49 14.64
C MET A 117 8.23 3.04 13.82
N GLY A 118 8.12 4.25 13.28
CA GLY A 118 9.13 4.78 12.35
C GLY A 118 10.48 5.13 12.97
N LEU A 119 10.57 5.31 14.29
CA LEU A 119 11.79 5.79 14.95
C LEU A 119 12.99 4.84 14.78
N ASN A 120 12.75 3.53 14.72
CA ASN A 120 13.84 2.55 14.70
C ASN A 120 14.61 2.59 13.38
N CYS A 121 13.92 2.50 12.25
CA CYS A 121 14.56 2.44 10.94
C CYS A 121 13.74 3.04 9.79
N GLY A 122 12.79 3.92 10.08
CA GLY A 122 12.04 4.66 9.05
C GLY A 122 11.01 3.83 8.28
N TYR A 123 10.55 2.70 8.85
CA TYR A 123 9.42 1.90 8.35
C TYR A 123 9.47 1.59 6.83
N PRO A 124 10.53 0.98 6.27
CA PRO A 124 10.57 0.68 4.84
C PRO A 124 9.44 -0.26 4.40
N LEU A 125 9.14 -1.34 5.17
CA LEU A 125 7.98 -2.24 5.02
C LEU A 125 7.81 -2.93 3.65
N ASN A 126 8.66 -2.59 2.67
CA ASN A 126 8.53 -2.94 1.28
C ASN A 126 9.95 -3.06 0.67
N PRO A 127 10.35 -4.26 0.18
CA PRO A 127 11.66 -4.47 -0.41
C PRO A 127 11.96 -3.56 -1.60
N ALA A 128 10.98 -3.29 -2.46
CA ALA A 128 11.17 -2.45 -3.64
C ALA A 128 11.37 -0.97 -3.28
N ARG A 129 10.65 -0.49 -2.26
CA ARG A 129 10.76 0.88 -1.72
C ARG A 129 12.14 1.17 -1.13
N ASP A 130 12.87 0.16 -0.68
CA ASP A 130 14.21 0.31 -0.14
C ASP A 130 15.30 -0.02 -1.16
N LEU A 131 15.26 -1.22 -1.74
CA LEU A 131 16.35 -1.72 -2.58
C LEU A 131 16.44 -1.00 -3.93
N GLY A 132 15.30 -0.61 -4.53
CA GLY A 132 15.29 0.13 -5.80
C GLY A 132 16.01 1.48 -5.70
N PRO A 133 15.59 2.36 -4.77
CA PRO A 133 16.27 3.62 -4.52
C PRO A 133 17.71 3.45 -4.00
N ARG A 134 18.02 2.37 -3.27
CA ARG A 134 19.39 2.06 -2.83
C ARG A 134 20.31 1.73 -4.00
N LEU A 135 19.83 0.97 -4.99
CA LEU A 135 20.57 0.73 -6.23
C LEU A 135 20.79 2.02 -7.01
N PHE A 136 19.80 2.92 -7.02
CA PHE A 136 19.94 4.23 -7.64
C PHE A 136 21.05 5.05 -6.96
N THR A 137 21.03 5.19 -5.63
CA THR A 137 22.05 6.00 -4.93
C THR A 137 23.45 5.42 -5.07
N ALA A 138 23.60 4.09 -5.11
CA ALA A 138 24.88 3.45 -5.45
C ALA A 138 25.44 3.92 -6.80
N ALA A 139 24.58 4.01 -7.82
CA ALA A 139 24.95 4.44 -9.16
C ALA A 139 25.10 5.97 -9.31
N ALA A 140 24.36 6.74 -8.51
CA ALA A 140 24.25 8.20 -8.65
C ALA A 140 25.34 9.01 -7.92
N GLY A 141 26.21 8.36 -7.14
CA GLY A 141 27.39 9.01 -6.53
C GLY A 141 27.56 8.81 -5.03
N TRP A 142 26.61 8.18 -4.33
CA TRP A 142 26.80 7.77 -2.93
C TRP A 142 27.74 6.57 -2.77
N GLY A 143 27.99 5.85 -3.86
CA GLY A 143 28.91 4.71 -3.91
C GLY A 143 28.38 3.46 -3.20
N MET A 144 29.25 2.45 -3.10
CA MET A 144 28.87 1.13 -2.54
C MET A 144 28.73 1.12 -1.01
N GLU A 145 29.00 2.24 -0.34
CA GLU A 145 28.76 2.38 1.10
C GLU A 145 27.29 2.10 1.44
N VAL A 146 26.36 2.42 0.54
CA VAL A 146 24.92 2.16 0.71
C VAL A 146 24.57 0.69 1.01
N PHE A 147 25.45 -0.27 0.71
CA PHE A 147 25.29 -1.69 1.00
C PHE A 147 26.13 -2.19 2.18
N SER A 148 27.07 -1.40 2.69
CA SER A 148 27.95 -1.80 3.81
C SER A 148 27.68 -1.04 5.11
N THR A 149 27.00 0.11 5.05
CA THR A 149 26.60 0.87 6.25
C THR A 149 25.76 0.04 7.21
N ALA A 150 25.98 0.27 8.51
CA ALA A 150 25.21 -0.29 9.63
C ALA A 150 25.10 -1.82 9.57
N ASP A 151 26.25 -2.49 9.56
CA ASP A 151 26.37 -3.95 9.53
C ASP A 151 25.61 -4.59 8.38
N TYR A 152 25.80 -4.03 7.17
CA TYR A 152 25.14 -4.47 5.94
C TYR A 152 23.61 -4.39 6.02
N TRP A 153 23.06 -3.27 6.51
CA TRP A 153 21.62 -3.10 6.75
C TRP A 153 20.69 -3.45 5.56
N TRP A 154 21.15 -3.27 4.32
CA TRP A 154 20.35 -3.39 3.10
C TRP A 154 19.47 -4.64 2.99
N TRP A 155 19.89 -5.78 3.58
CA TRP A 155 19.13 -7.03 3.47
C TRP A 155 17.94 -7.07 4.44
N ILE A 156 17.95 -6.28 5.52
CA ILE A 156 16.88 -6.28 6.53
C ILE A 156 15.57 -5.75 5.94
N PRO A 157 15.51 -4.58 5.26
CA PRO A 157 14.32 -4.11 4.56
C PRO A 157 13.86 -5.00 3.40
N VAL A 158 14.64 -6.01 3.01
CA VAL A 158 14.27 -7.00 2.00
C VAL A 158 13.69 -8.25 2.67
N ALA A 159 14.46 -8.88 3.56
CA ALA A 159 14.08 -10.14 4.19
C ALA A 159 12.98 -9.96 5.25
N GLY A 160 13.08 -8.92 6.09
CA GLY A 160 12.13 -8.63 7.16
C GLY A 160 10.69 -8.50 6.64
N PRO A 161 10.45 -7.63 5.63
CA PRO A 161 9.12 -7.49 5.04
C PRO A 161 8.58 -8.75 4.36
N LEU A 162 9.43 -9.55 3.71
CA LEU A 162 9.00 -10.82 3.12
C LEU A 162 8.49 -11.78 4.19
N VAL A 163 9.23 -11.93 5.29
CA VAL A 163 8.83 -12.77 6.44
C VAL A 163 7.60 -12.20 7.13
N GLY A 164 7.58 -10.90 7.40
CA GLY A 164 6.45 -10.21 8.00
C GLY A 164 5.17 -10.35 7.17
N GLY A 165 5.27 -10.21 5.85
CA GLY A 165 4.12 -10.38 4.95
C GLY A 165 3.56 -11.80 4.94
N VAL A 166 4.40 -12.82 5.08
CA VAL A 166 3.93 -14.21 5.28
C VAL A 166 3.23 -14.33 6.63
N ALA A 167 3.88 -13.89 7.70
CA ALA A 167 3.36 -13.99 9.07
C ALA A 167 2.02 -13.27 9.22
N GLY A 168 1.91 -12.02 8.75
CA GLY A 168 0.67 -11.25 8.79
C GLY A 168 -0.47 -11.91 8.01
N ALA A 169 -0.19 -12.48 6.85
CA ALA A 169 -1.18 -13.21 6.07
C ALA A 169 -1.66 -14.49 6.76
N VAL A 170 -0.74 -15.27 7.37
CA VAL A 170 -1.09 -16.48 8.13
C VAL A 170 -1.91 -16.13 9.37
N ILE A 171 -1.52 -15.08 10.10
CA ILE A 171 -2.27 -14.61 11.28
C ILE A 171 -3.68 -14.19 10.88
N TYR A 172 -3.83 -13.41 9.80
CA TYR A 172 -5.14 -13.01 9.27
C TYR A 172 -6.00 -14.23 8.91
N PHE A 173 -5.41 -15.20 8.19
CA PHE A 173 -6.11 -16.41 7.79
C PHE A 173 -6.64 -17.20 9.01
N LEU A 174 -5.79 -17.43 10.02
CA LEU A 174 -6.15 -18.22 11.19
C LEU A 174 -7.15 -17.52 12.10
N LEU A 175 -7.00 -16.21 12.32
CA LEU A 175 -7.80 -15.48 13.31
C LEU A 175 -9.09 -14.90 12.74
N ILE A 176 -9.12 -14.56 11.45
CA ILE A 176 -10.27 -13.88 10.84
C ILE A 176 -10.89 -14.75 9.75
N GLU A 177 -10.12 -15.08 8.71
CA GLU A 177 -10.67 -15.74 7.52
C GLU A 177 -11.31 -17.10 7.81
N LEU A 178 -10.71 -17.89 8.70
CA LEU A 178 -11.21 -19.19 9.13
C LEU A 178 -12.55 -19.11 9.89
N HIS A 179 -12.85 -17.96 10.50
CA HIS A 179 -14.04 -17.73 11.32
C HIS A 179 -15.17 -17.06 10.55
N HIS A 180 -15.00 -16.79 9.26
CA HIS A 180 -16.10 -16.32 8.43
C HIS A 180 -17.22 -17.36 8.41
N THR A 181 -18.44 -16.92 8.71
CA THR A 181 -19.61 -17.75 8.55
C THR A 181 -19.80 -18.04 7.06
N ASN A 182 -19.92 -19.31 6.70
CA ASN A 182 -20.38 -19.65 5.37
C ASN A 182 -21.83 -19.17 5.28
N HIS A 183 -22.11 -18.20 4.41
CA HIS A 183 -23.46 -17.69 4.16
C HIS A 183 -24.41 -18.73 3.51
N SER A 184 -24.13 -20.03 3.63
CA SER A 184 -25.03 -21.12 3.24
C SER A 184 -26.18 -21.36 4.24
N ASP A 185 -26.20 -20.67 5.39
CA ASP A 185 -27.22 -20.86 6.44
C ASP A 185 -28.20 -19.69 6.59
N LYS A 186 -28.42 -18.89 5.54
CA LYS A 186 -29.62 -18.05 5.46
C LYS A 186 -30.64 -18.76 4.55
N PRO A 187 -31.85 -19.11 5.04
CA PRO A 187 -32.94 -19.47 4.15
C PRO A 187 -33.11 -18.35 3.13
N HIS A 188 -33.38 -18.70 1.87
CA HIS A 188 -33.70 -17.75 0.81
C HIS A 188 -34.72 -16.72 1.31
N GLU A 189 -34.26 -15.50 1.60
CA GLU A 189 -35.14 -14.34 1.58
C GLU A 189 -35.39 -14.09 0.09
N GLU A 190 -36.61 -14.40 -0.34
CA GLU A 190 -37.10 -14.04 -1.67
C GLU A 190 -36.88 -12.53 -1.85
N PRO A 191 -36.35 -12.07 -2.99
CA PRO A 191 -36.21 -10.64 -3.24
C PRO A 191 -37.59 -10.01 -3.18
N GLU A 192 -37.78 -9.06 -2.26
CA GLU A 192 -38.91 -8.14 -2.29
C GLU A 192 -38.89 -7.45 -3.66
N GLU A 193 -39.92 -7.69 -4.47
CA GLU A 193 -40.15 -6.96 -5.71
C GLU A 193 -40.28 -5.48 -5.33
N GLU A 194 -39.26 -4.68 -5.67
CA GLU A 194 -39.38 -3.23 -5.70
C GLU A 194 -40.45 -2.93 -6.77
N GLU A 195 -41.66 -2.56 -6.33
CA GLU A 195 -42.68 -1.98 -7.20
C GLU A 195 -42.06 -0.71 -7.83
N GLU A 196 -41.65 -0.80 -9.09
CA GLU A 196 -41.39 0.36 -9.93
C GLU A 196 -42.72 1.13 -10.05
N GLU A 197 -42.87 2.20 -9.27
CA GLU A 197 -43.93 3.19 -9.51
C GLU A 197 -43.64 3.83 -10.88
N ASP A 198 -44.38 3.38 -11.90
CA ASP A 198 -44.45 3.96 -13.23
C ASP A 198 -44.86 5.45 -13.12
N GLU A 199 -43.88 6.37 -13.12
CA GLU A 199 -44.09 7.83 -13.11
C GLU A 199 -44.45 8.41 -14.50
N ASP A 200 -44.90 7.61 -15.48
CA ASP A 200 -45.02 8.03 -16.89
C ASP A 200 -46.41 7.86 -17.53
N GLU A 201 -47.53 8.01 -16.80
CA GLU A 201 -48.89 8.02 -17.43
C GLU A 201 -49.81 9.22 -17.15
N ASP A 202 -49.40 10.25 -16.40
CA ASP A 202 -50.31 11.36 -16.04
C ASP A 202 -50.22 12.64 -16.92
N GLU A 203 -49.30 12.75 -17.89
CA GLU A 203 -49.20 13.97 -18.72
C GLU A 203 -50.05 13.96 -20.01
N ASP A 204 -50.45 12.80 -20.56
CA ASP A 204 -51.14 12.74 -21.87
C ASP A 204 -52.69 12.81 -21.77
N SER A 205 -53.25 12.71 -20.56
CA SER A 205 -54.70 12.89 -20.30
C SER A 205 -55.09 14.38 -20.24
N SER A 206 -54.25 15.24 -19.67
CA SER A 206 -54.62 16.65 -19.43
C SER A 206 -54.65 17.53 -20.69
N LEU A 207 -53.96 17.10 -21.76
CA LEU A 207 -53.92 17.81 -23.04
C LEU A 207 -55.11 17.46 -23.94
N LYS A 208 -55.62 16.21 -23.89
CA LYS A 208 -56.83 15.82 -24.64
C LYS A 208 -58.09 16.52 -24.12
N ASP A 209 -58.26 16.61 -22.80
CA ASP A 209 -59.43 17.27 -22.19
C ASP A 209 -59.49 18.78 -22.47
N LYS A 210 -58.33 19.44 -22.58
CA LYS A 210 -58.26 20.88 -22.93
C LYS A 210 -58.62 21.18 -24.38
N TYR A 211 -58.34 20.27 -25.32
CA TYR A 211 -58.69 20.45 -26.74
C TYR A 211 -60.17 20.16 -27.02
N GLU A 212 -60.80 19.21 -26.31
CA GLU A 212 -62.22 18.91 -26.48
C GLU A 212 -63.14 20.01 -25.90
N MET A 213 -62.76 20.65 -24.79
CA MET A 213 -63.55 21.76 -24.22
C MET A 213 -63.52 23.06 -25.03
N ILE A 214 -62.53 23.28 -25.91
CA ILE A 214 -62.45 24.49 -26.75
C ILE A 214 -63.32 24.37 -28.01
N ASN A 215 -63.60 23.16 -28.49
CA ASN A 215 -64.35 22.92 -29.73
C ASN A 215 -65.87 22.67 -29.52
N MET A 216 -66.38 22.80 -28.29
CA MET A 216 -67.80 22.61 -27.96
C MET A 216 -68.54 23.88 -27.48
N SER A 217 -68.03 25.09 -27.79
CA SER A 217 -68.77 26.35 -27.61
C SER A 217 -68.98 27.11 -28.91
#